data_AF-A0AA97E782-F1
#
_entry.id   AF-A0AA97E782-F1
#
_cell.length_a   1.000
_cell.length_b   1.000
_cell.length_c   1.000
_cell.angle_alpha   90.00
_cell.angle_beta   90.00
_cell.angle_gamma   90.00
#
_symmetry.space_group_name_H-M   'P 1'
#
loop_
_entity.id
_entity.type
_entity.pdbx_description
1 polymer ?
#
loop_
_entity_poly.entity_id
_entity_poly.type
_entity_poly.pdbx_seq_one_letter_code
_entity_poly.pdbx_strand_id
1 'polypeptide(L)'
;MKKVMMFFVACALTATSAMADEHDAMTEGELRKIDQAGQRVTLRHGPIDNLKMPPMTMVFRVENAAELEGLTAGDKVRFRADKEGGNYIVTELEKAE
;
A
#
# COMPACT_ATOMS: atom_id res chain seq x y z
N MET A 1 36.00 -3.65 53.12
CA MET A 1 37.23 -3.02 52.59
C MET A 1 37.72 -3.85 51.40
N LYS A 2 38.12 -3.18 50.30
CA LYS A 2 38.65 -3.69 49.02
C LYS A 2 37.55 -4.11 48.00
N LYS A 3 36.91 -3.15 47.32
CA LYS A 3 37.28 -2.58 46.00
C LYS A 3 37.59 -3.66 44.95
N VAL A 4 36.69 -3.88 43.98
CA VAL A 4 36.99 -3.79 42.54
C VAL A 4 35.71 -3.38 41.80
N MET A 5 35.78 -2.21 41.18
CA MET A 5 34.91 -1.70 40.13
C MET A 5 35.54 -2.14 38.81
N MET A 6 34.81 -2.80 37.91
CA MET A 6 35.12 -2.73 36.47
C MET A 6 33.90 -3.05 35.61
N PHE A 7 33.57 -2.06 34.80
CA PHE A 7 32.69 -2.03 33.64
C PHE A 7 32.81 -3.28 32.76
N PHE A 8 31.68 -3.78 32.24
CA PHE A 8 31.57 -4.13 30.82
C PHE A 8 30.09 -4.05 30.40
N VAL A 9 29.83 -3.14 29.47
CA VAL A 9 28.57 -2.94 28.76
C VAL A 9 28.30 -4.19 27.93
N ALA A 10 27.10 -4.77 28.06
CA ALA A 10 26.54 -5.67 27.06
C ALA A 10 25.11 -5.20 26.76
N CYS A 11 25.01 -4.40 25.70
CA CYS A 11 23.77 -3.94 25.11
C CYS A 11 23.08 -5.15 24.44
N ALA A 12 22.13 -5.78 25.13
CA ALA A 12 21.29 -6.80 24.54
C ALA A 12 20.14 -6.12 23.78
N LEU A 13 20.42 -5.66 22.56
CA LEU A 13 19.38 -5.37 21.57
C LEU A 13 18.78 -6.71 21.12
N THR A 14 17.64 -7.09 21.68
CA THR A 14 16.76 -8.06 21.05
C THR A 14 16.16 -7.39 19.83
N ALA A 15 16.78 -7.60 18.67
CA ALA A 15 16.21 -7.22 17.38
C ALA A 15 14.92 -8.03 17.18
N THR A 16 13.77 -7.35 17.25
CA THR A 16 12.53 -7.90 16.72
C THR A 16 12.72 -8.00 15.21
N SER A 17 12.80 -9.22 14.69
CA SER A 17 12.70 -9.47 13.27
C SER A 17 11.28 -9.07 12.85
N ALA A 18 11.14 -7.88 12.27
CA ALA A 18 9.98 -7.53 11.48
C ALA A 18 9.97 -8.51 10.30
N MET A 19 9.03 -9.46 10.33
CA MET A 19 8.69 -10.28 9.18
C MET A 19 8.19 -9.32 8.11
N ALA A 20 9.07 -8.95 7.18
CA ALA A 20 8.66 -8.31 5.96
C ALA A 20 7.92 -9.38 5.16
N ASP A 21 6.60 -9.29 5.19
CA ASP A 21 5.71 -10.06 4.33
C ASP A 21 6.08 -9.72 2.88
N GLU A 22 6.71 -10.66 2.16
CA GLU A 22 7.02 -10.55 0.72
C GLU A 22 5.74 -10.72 -0.12
N HIS A 23 4.69 -10.01 0.25
CA HIS A 23 3.50 -9.79 -0.54
C HIS A 23 3.68 -8.39 -1.12
N ASP A 24 3.88 -8.31 -2.44
CA ASP A 24 4.18 -7.07 -3.19
C ASP A 24 3.47 -5.86 -2.54
N ALA A 25 4.26 -4.90 -2.03
CA ALA A 25 3.77 -3.92 -1.08
C ALA A 25 2.61 -3.12 -1.69
N MET A 26 1.44 -3.17 -1.05
CA MET A 26 0.25 -2.43 -1.50
C MET A 26 0.57 -0.94 -1.64
N THR A 27 0.13 -0.33 -2.73
CA THR A 27 0.26 1.10 -2.97
C THR A 27 -0.78 1.88 -2.18
N GLU A 28 -0.37 2.93 -1.48
CA GLU A 28 -1.29 3.88 -0.85
C GLU A 28 -1.92 4.83 -1.88
N GLY A 29 -3.19 5.15 -1.70
CA GLY A 29 -3.90 6.10 -2.53
C GLY A 29 -5.10 6.75 -1.87
N GLU A 30 -5.67 7.72 -2.59
CA GLU A 30 -6.91 8.40 -2.24
C GLU A 30 -7.88 8.29 -3.42
N LEU A 31 -9.10 7.84 -3.15
CA LEU A 31 -10.17 7.79 -4.13
C LEU A 31 -10.62 9.20 -4.49
N ARG A 32 -10.44 9.60 -5.74
CA ARG A 32 -10.91 10.90 -6.27
C ARG A 32 -12.27 10.80 -6.92
N LYS A 33 -12.58 9.66 -7.54
CA LYS A 33 -13.87 9.40 -8.21
C LYS A 33 -14.09 7.91 -8.36
N ILE A 34 -15.34 7.48 -8.24
CA ILE A 34 -15.77 6.11 -8.50
C ILE A 34 -16.78 6.13 -9.65
N ASP A 35 -16.58 5.28 -10.65
CA ASP A 35 -17.52 5.01 -11.74
C ASP A 35 -17.89 3.53 -11.67
N GLN A 36 -18.94 3.23 -10.90
CA GLN A 36 -19.42 1.85 -10.69
C GLN A 36 -19.94 1.24 -12.00
N ALA A 37 -20.64 2.01 -12.83
CA ALA A 37 -21.17 1.53 -14.11
C ALA A 37 -20.04 1.19 -15.11
N GLY A 38 -18.96 1.98 -15.09
CA GLY A 38 -17.78 1.78 -15.93
C GLY A 38 -16.71 0.86 -15.35
N GLN A 39 -16.90 0.34 -14.12
CA GLN A 39 -15.94 -0.46 -13.34
C GLN A 39 -14.55 0.20 -13.27
N ARG A 40 -14.53 1.49 -12.92
CA ARG A 40 -13.32 2.32 -12.89
C ARG A 40 -13.26 3.20 -11.66
N VAL A 41 -12.05 3.51 -11.25
CA VAL A 41 -11.76 4.48 -10.20
C VAL A 41 -10.72 5.48 -10.66
N THR A 42 -10.84 6.71 -10.19
CA THR A 42 -9.75 7.69 -10.27
C THR A 42 -9.05 7.70 -8.93
N LEU A 43 -7.77 7.38 -8.92
CA LEU A 43 -6.95 7.32 -7.71
C LEU A 43 -5.86 8.39 -7.80
N ARG A 44 -5.67 9.13 -6.71
CA ARG A 44 -4.40 9.82 -6.45
C ARG A 44 -3.52 8.82 -5.72
N HIS A 45 -2.57 8.24 -6.41
CA HIS A 45 -1.73 7.18 -5.86
C HIS A 45 -0.34 7.69 -5.47
N GLY A 46 0.28 7.00 -4.52
CA GLY A 46 1.71 7.08 -4.24
C GLY A 46 2.55 6.42 -5.35
N PRO A 47 3.84 6.18 -5.14
CA PRO A 47 4.66 5.45 -6.10
C PRO A 47 4.12 4.02 -6.31
N ILE A 48 4.07 3.57 -7.56
CA ILE A 48 3.74 2.18 -7.90
C ILE A 48 5.00 1.53 -8.49
N ASP A 49 5.67 0.71 -7.69
CA ASP A 49 7.03 0.23 -8.00
C ASP A 49 7.08 -0.81 -9.13
N ASN A 50 6.10 -1.72 -9.19
CA ASN A 50 5.99 -2.73 -10.26
C ASN A 50 5.70 -2.07 -11.62
N LEU A 51 4.90 -1.00 -11.63
CA LEU A 51 4.57 -0.24 -12.83
C LEU A 51 5.55 0.90 -13.16
N LYS A 52 6.55 1.16 -12.29
CA LYS A 52 7.50 2.29 -12.40
C LYS A 52 6.81 3.64 -12.55
N MET A 53 5.69 3.82 -11.85
CA MET A 53 4.90 5.06 -11.89
C MET A 53 5.20 5.94 -10.69
N PRO A 54 5.55 7.22 -10.89
CA PRO A 54 5.64 8.17 -9.79
C PRO A 54 4.23 8.50 -9.26
N PRO A 55 4.13 9.17 -8.08
CA PRO A 55 2.84 9.61 -7.56
C PRO A 55 2.09 10.50 -8.55
N MET A 56 0.87 10.11 -8.93
CA MET A 56 0.03 10.89 -9.83
C MET A 56 -1.46 10.59 -9.62
N THR A 57 -2.32 11.30 -10.34
CA THR A 57 -3.77 11.06 -10.34
C THR A 57 -4.18 10.53 -11.70
N MET A 58 -4.71 9.31 -11.74
CA MET A 58 -5.17 8.70 -12.99
C MET A 58 -6.29 7.69 -12.79
N VAL A 59 -6.85 7.23 -13.90
CA VAL A 59 -7.95 6.26 -13.93
C VAL A 59 -7.39 4.84 -14.02
N PHE A 60 -7.88 3.99 -13.14
CA PHE A 60 -7.66 2.56 -13.18
C PHE A 60 -8.98 1.84 -13.42
N ARG A 61 -8.92 0.73 -14.16
CA ARG A 61 -10.00 -0.27 -14.10
C ARG A 61 -9.87 -1.03 -12.79
N VAL A 62 -10.95 -1.64 -12.35
CA VAL A 62 -10.95 -2.52 -11.18
C VAL A 62 -11.24 -3.92 -11.67
N GLU A 63 -10.56 -4.93 -11.17
CA GLU A 63 -10.79 -6.32 -11.56
C GLU A 63 -12.16 -6.79 -11.06
N ASN A 64 -12.45 -6.53 -9.78
CA ASN A 64 -13.70 -6.91 -9.13
C ASN A 64 -14.54 -5.68 -8.73
N ALA A 65 -15.69 -5.49 -9.37
CA ALA A 65 -16.59 -4.37 -9.08
C ALA A 65 -17.11 -4.36 -7.63
N ALA A 66 -17.18 -5.52 -6.97
CA ALA A 66 -17.65 -5.62 -5.59
C ALA A 66 -16.73 -4.89 -4.59
N GLU A 67 -15.45 -4.73 -4.92
CA GLU A 67 -14.49 -3.98 -4.07
C GLU A 67 -14.78 -2.48 -4.02
N LEU A 68 -15.66 -1.98 -4.91
CA LEU A 68 -16.10 -0.59 -4.90
C LEU A 68 -17.29 -0.33 -3.99
N GLU A 69 -17.92 -1.38 -3.46
CA GLU A 69 -19.07 -1.24 -2.57
C GLU A 69 -18.65 -0.62 -1.24
N GLY A 70 -19.39 0.39 -0.78
CA GLY A 70 -19.10 1.09 0.48
C GLY A 70 -17.92 2.06 0.44
N LEU A 71 -17.18 2.15 -0.67
CA LEU A 71 -16.16 3.16 -0.89
C LEU A 71 -16.76 4.46 -1.43
N THR A 72 -16.13 5.59 -1.08
CA THR A 72 -16.54 6.92 -1.53
C THR A 72 -15.34 7.78 -1.92
N ALA A 73 -15.59 8.85 -2.68
CA ALA A 73 -14.53 9.82 -2.96
C ALA A 73 -14.05 10.49 -1.66
N GLY A 74 -12.74 10.57 -1.51
CA GLY A 74 -12.05 11.04 -0.30
C GLY A 74 -11.53 9.92 0.58
N ASP A 75 -11.99 8.67 0.38
CA ASP A 75 -11.47 7.53 1.13
C ASP A 75 -10.00 7.29 0.80
N LYS A 76 -9.21 7.08 1.86
CA LYS A 76 -7.87 6.52 1.71
C LYS A 76 -8.00 5.03 1.46
N VAL A 77 -7.14 4.51 0.59
CA VAL A 77 -7.13 3.11 0.19
C VAL A 77 -5.71 2.61 0.10
N ARG A 78 -5.57 1.29 0.19
CA ARG A 78 -4.39 0.56 -0.26
C ARG A 78 -4.82 -0.34 -1.39
N PHE A 79 -4.00 -0.43 -2.43
CA PHE A 79 -4.36 -1.19 -3.62
C PHE A 79 -3.15 -1.79 -4.31
N ARG A 80 -3.37 -2.86 -5.07
CA ARG A 80 -2.44 -3.36 -6.09
C ARG A 80 -2.95 -2.99 -7.45
N ALA A 81 -2.02 -2.68 -8.34
CA ALA A 81 -2.35 -2.45 -9.74
C ALA A 81 -1.32 -3.10 -10.65
N ASP A 82 -1.81 -3.70 -11.72
CA ASP A 82 -1.02 -4.31 -12.77
C ASP A 82 -1.39 -3.74 -14.13
N LYS A 83 -0.55 -4.04 -15.13
CA LYS A 83 -0.78 -3.67 -16.51
C LYS A 83 -1.11 -4.89 -17.35
N GLU A 84 -2.36 -4.99 -17.78
CA GLU A 84 -2.84 -6.10 -18.60
C GLU A 84 -3.50 -5.60 -19.89
N GLY A 85 -3.09 -6.14 -21.03
CA GLY A 85 -3.66 -5.76 -22.33
C GLY A 85 -3.58 -4.26 -22.63
N GLY A 86 -2.58 -3.56 -22.08
CA GLY A 86 -2.42 -2.11 -22.22
C GLY A 86 -3.25 -1.26 -21.25
N ASN A 87 -4.07 -1.87 -20.39
CA ASN A 87 -4.86 -1.18 -19.37
C ASN A 87 -4.19 -1.32 -17.99
N TYR A 88 -4.41 -0.34 -17.13
CA TYR A 88 -4.05 -0.44 -15.71
C TYR A 88 -5.26 -0.92 -14.91
N ILE A 89 -5.07 -2.02 -14.18
CA ILE A 89 -6.14 -2.74 -13.50
C ILE A 89 -5.77 -2.87 -12.03
N VAL A 90 -6.66 -2.44 -11.16
CA VAL A 90 -6.58 -2.68 -9.72
C VAL A 90 -7.04 -4.11 -9.46
N THR A 91 -6.14 -4.94 -8.95
CA THR A 91 -6.36 -6.36 -8.67
C THR A 91 -6.76 -6.62 -7.22
N GLU A 92 -6.39 -5.72 -6.31
CA GLU A 92 -6.82 -5.72 -4.92
C GLU A 92 -7.07 -4.28 -4.48
N LEU A 93 -8.19 -4.01 -3.82
CA LEU A 93 -8.53 -2.71 -3.26
C LEU A 93 -9.11 -2.84 -1.85
N GLU A 94 -8.48 -2.18 -0.88
CA GLU A 94 -8.95 -2.12 0.50
C GLU A 94 -9.01 -0.67 1.00
N LYS A 95 -9.99 -0.39 1.86
CA LYS A 95 -10.05 0.90 2.57
C LYS A 95 -8.91 0.97 3.59
N ALA A 96 -8.18 2.08 3.60
CA ALA A 96 -7.17 2.38 4.59
C ALA A 96 -7.75 3.29 5.68
N GLU A 97 -7.29 3.09 6.92
CA GLU A 97 -7.69 3.91 8.08
C GLU A 97 -7.06 5.32 8.09
#